data_AF-A0AAN8XP88-F1
#
_entry.id   AF-A0AAN8XP88-F1
#
_cell.length_a   1.000
_cell.length_b   1.000
_cell.length_c   1.000
_cell.angle_alpha   90.00
_cell.angle_beta   90.00
_cell.angle_gamma   90.00
#
_symmetry.space_group_name_H-M   'P 1'
#
loop_
_entity.id
_entity.type
_entity.pdbx_description
1 polymer ?
#
loop_
_entity_poly.entity_id
_entity_poly.type
_entity_poly.pdbx_seq_one_letter_code
_entity_poly.pdbx_strand_id
1 'polypeptide(L)'
;MRPKEGIALEGNVMEEQYNLHHQPSTVRLPGTPKSEGMMEANNEMVEKVLNTSMDMVLERSVDAIFEAILTSPRMQNALKVFEMFEGDKLPSNSDLELLSDSVVTEWRMRLYNLTLRYYALVTRHAYGYKVGPKERASAWNSEEPPSATSWTLWSSLLHAFCLVTTMGGSIQATTSGGRATTVVYSLVGVVIYIGVVIVWAARLSSVIALIVKMFSRKKVDTTGTKVMLPEYEQTPTYTQRLSQLHLTPAGLLTIVFILFVYILSAGVQLVGGSDYGLGLENVLLVLATIRPPIPLPEGASNIMGFIGFVTVGHILIALLISISLTMCSRWWSMCGENS
;
A
#
# COMPACT_ATOMS: atom_id res chain seq x y z
N MET A 1 3.13 -32.34 77.19
CA MET A 1 1.68 -32.41 76.93
C MET A 1 1.45 -32.29 75.43
N ARG A 2 0.88 -33.33 74.79
CA ARG A 2 0.15 -33.27 73.50
C ARG A 2 -1.25 -32.66 73.75
N PRO A 3 -2.09 -32.21 72.76
CA PRO A 3 -2.31 -32.83 71.43
C PRO A 3 -2.67 -31.86 70.25
N LYS A 4 -2.43 -32.30 68.99
CA LYS A 4 -3.35 -32.74 67.90
C LYS A 4 -4.14 -31.65 67.13
N GLU A 5 -3.84 -31.62 65.82
CA GLU A 5 -4.70 -31.62 64.62
C GLU A 5 -6.06 -30.90 64.63
N GLY A 6 -6.29 -30.10 63.57
CA GLY A 6 -7.61 -29.65 63.13
C GLY A 6 -7.57 -29.08 61.71
N ILE A 7 -8.13 -29.84 60.77
CA ILE A 7 -8.38 -29.51 59.35
C ILE A 7 -9.57 -28.54 59.25
N ALA A 8 -9.53 -27.52 58.38
CA ALA A 8 -10.72 -26.93 57.74
C ALA A 8 -10.37 -26.03 56.52
N LEU A 9 -10.60 -26.58 55.33
CA LEU A 9 -11.26 -26.00 54.15
C LEU A 9 -11.01 -24.52 53.81
N GLU A 10 -10.21 -24.30 52.75
CA GLU A 10 -10.25 -23.12 51.90
C GLU A 10 -11.63 -22.99 51.23
N GLY A 11 -12.34 -21.92 51.58
CA GLY A 11 -13.57 -21.49 50.91
C GLY A 11 -13.28 -20.38 49.92
N ASN A 12 -13.72 -20.60 48.68
CA ASN A 12 -14.20 -19.63 47.69
C ASN A 12 -13.65 -18.19 47.77
N VAL A 13 -12.69 -17.89 46.90
CA VAL A 13 -12.53 -16.56 46.30
C VAL A 13 -12.39 -16.73 44.79
N MET A 14 -13.53 -16.85 44.12
CA MET A 14 -13.66 -16.63 42.68
C MET A 14 -14.91 -15.77 42.48
N GLU A 15 -14.71 -14.46 42.57
CA GLU A 15 -15.58 -13.47 41.93
C GLU A 15 -14.81 -12.15 41.83
N GLU A 16 -13.74 -12.16 41.04
CA GLU A 16 -13.10 -10.93 40.60
C GLU A 16 -13.69 -10.53 39.24
N GLN A 17 -14.34 -9.37 39.27
CA GLN A 17 -14.95 -8.67 38.16
C GLN A 17 -14.00 -8.53 36.96
N TYR A 18 -14.28 -9.24 35.87
CA TYR A 18 -13.85 -8.84 34.53
C TYR A 18 -15.08 -8.49 33.70
N ASN A 19 -15.53 -7.25 33.90
CA ASN A 19 -16.56 -6.61 33.10
C ASN A 19 -15.89 -6.11 31.80
N LEU A 20 -15.85 -6.99 30.78
CA LEU A 20 -15.26 -6.71 29.47
C LEU A 20 -16.34 -6.10 28.55
N HIS A 21 -16.61 -4.81 28.72
CA HIS A 21 -17.17 -3.98 27.65
C HIS A 21 -16.03 -3.45 26.78
N HIS A 22 -15.55 -4.30 25.87
CA HIS A 22 -14.86 -3.84 24.66
C HIS A 22 -15.74 -4.19 23.46
N GLN A 23 -16.57 -3.21 23.06
CA GLN A 23 -17.04 -3.14 21.69
C GLN A 23 -15.80 -3.14 20.78
N PRO A 24 -15.71 -4.06 19.80
CA PRO A 24 -14.64 -4.00 18.82
C PRO A 24 -14.79 -2.69 18.03
N SER A 25 -13.76 -1.86 18.06
CA SER A 25 -13.68 -0.66 17.23
C SER A 25 -13.82 -1.06 15.77
N THR A 26 -14.90 -0.64 15.12
CA THR A 26 -15.13 -0.87 13.69
C THR A 26 -14.08 -0.10 12.89
N VAL A 27 -13.07 -0.82 12.41
CA VAL A 27 -12.09 -0.31 11.46
C VAL A 27 -12.83 0.00 10.15
N ARG A 28 -13.08 1.29 9.88
CA ARG A 28 -13.66 1.73 8.60
C ARG A 28 -12.61 1.57 7.50
N LEU A 29 -12.83 0.60 6.61
CA LEU A 29 -12.06 0.46 5.38
C LEU A 29 -12.36 1.65 4.42
N PRO A 30 -11.38 2.12 3.63
CA PRO A 30 -11.60 3.19 2.66
C PRO A 30 -12.58 2.73 1.57
N GLY A 31 -13.65 3.49 1.34
CA GLY A 31 -14.70 3.15 0.37
C GLY A 31 -16.09 2.91 0.98
N THR A 32 -16.45 3.60 2.06
CA THR A 32 -17.79 3.50 2.66
C THR A 32 -18.88 3.73 1.60
N PRO A 33 -19.79 2.75 1.39
CA PRO A 33 -20.83 2.87 0.38
C PRO A 33 -21.77 4.04 0.69
N LYS A 34 -22.05 4.86 -0.34
CA LYS A 34 -22.80 6.12 -0.21
C LYS A 34 -24.30 5.95 0.00
N SER A 35 -24.83 4.73 -0.13
CA SER A 35 -26.24 4.43 0.07
C SER A 35 -26.43 3.33 1.11
N GLU A 36 -27.48 3.47 1.90
CA GLU A 36 -27.86 2.54 2.97
C GLU A 36 -28.00 1.10 2.44
N GLY A 37 -28.60 0.93 1.25
CA GLY A 37 -28.69 -0.36 0.58
C GLY A 37 -27.35 -0.95 0.12
N MET A 38 -26.33 -0.14 -0.18
CA MET A 38 -24.98 -0.66 -0.47
C MET A 38 -24.21 -1.00 0.81
N MET A 39 -24.48 -0.35 1.94
CA MET A 39 -23.95 -0.80 3.24
C MET A 39 -24.55 -2.15 3.63
N GLU A 40 -25.86 -2.32 3.43
CA GLU A 40 -26.55 -3.58 3.72
C GLU A 40 -26.04 -4.70 2.82
N ALA A 41 -25.91 -4.47 1.50
CA ALA A 41 -25.35 -5.45 0.57
C ALA A 41 -23.86 -5.78 0.86
N ASN A 42 -23.06 -4.81 1.30
CA ASN A 42 -21.66 -5.04 1.64
C ASN A 42 -21.52 -5.78 2.99
N ASN A 43 -22.38 -5.49 3.96
CA ASN A 43 -22.44 -6.23 5.23
C ASN A 43 -22.92 -7.66 4.98
N GLU A 44 -23.94 -7.87 4.16
CA GLU A 44 -24.40 -9.21 3.75
C GLU A 44 -23.28 -9.95 3.01
N MET A 45 -22.56 -9.30 2.10
CA MET A 45 -21.43 -9.93 1.40
C MET A 45 -20.27 -10.26 2.34
N VAL A 46 -19.91 -9.38 3.28
CA VAL A 46 -18.85 -9.61 4.26
C VAL A 46 -19.24 -10.72 5.23
N GLU A 47 -20.49 -10.75 5.70
CA GLU A 47 -21.03 -11.80 6.56
C GLU A 47 -21.10 -13.14 5.81
N LYS A 48 -21.52 -13.13 4.53
CA LYS A 48 -21.56 -14.34 3.69
C LYS A 48 -20.16 -14.82 3.33
N VAL A 49 -19.20 -13.92 3.11
CA VAL A 49 -17.78 -14.28 2.94
C VAL A 49 -17.20 -14.79 4.24
N LEU A 50 -17.47 -14.18 5.39
CA LEU A 50 -17.02 -14.66 6.70
C LEU A 50 -17.63 -16.01 7.03
N ASN A 51 -18.93 -16.20 6.86
CA ASN A 51 -19.62 -17.46 7.10
C ASN A 51 -19.17 -18.52 6.09
N THR A 52 -19.05 -18.20 4.79
CA THR A 52 -18.51 -19.17 3.80
C THR A 52 -17.03 -19.46 4.04
N SER A 53 -16.24 -18.49 4.51
CA SER A 53 -14.83 -18.70 4.87
C SER A 53 -14.71 -19.51 6.14
N MET A 54 -15.56 -19.27 7.13
CA MET A 54 -15.59 -19.96 8.39
C MET A 54 -16.15 -21.37 8.21
N ASP A 55 -17.16 -21.56 7.37
CA ASP A 55 -17.70 -22.86 6.97
C ASP A 55 -16.70 -23.61 6.10
N MET A 56 -16.04 -22.99 5.11
CA MET A 56 -14.95 -23.66 4.39
C MET A 56 -13.77 -23.98 5.30
N VAL A 57 -13.42 -23.10 6.25
CA VAL A 57 -12.33 -23.36 7.21
C VAL A 57 -12.77 -24.43 8.19
N LEU A 58 -14.03 -24.46 8.64
CA LEU A 58 -14.57 -25.44 9.57
C LEU A 58 -14.76 -26.79 8.88
N GLU A 59 -15.44 -26.85 7.74
CA GLU A 59 -15.64 -28.04 6.91
C GLU A 59 -14.31 -28.59 6.42
N ARG A 60 -13.40 -27.76 5.87
CA ARG A 60 -12.06 -28.25 5.51
C ARG A 60 -11.15 -28.48 6.71
N SER A 61 -11.37 -27.82 7.85
CA SER A 61 -10.68 -28.21 9.08
C SER A 61 -11.20 -29.57 9.50
N VAL A 62 -12.50 -29.83 9.52
CA VAL A 62 -13.10 -31.12 9.86
C VAL A 62 -12.59 -32.20 8.93
N ASP A 63 -12.55 -31.96 7.62
CA ASP A 63 -11.94 -32.88 6.66
C ASP A 63 -10.44 -33.05 6.89
N ALA A 64 -9.68 -31.97 7.14
CA ALA A 64 -8.25 -32.05 7.45
C ALA A 64 -7.98 -32.68 8.83
N ILE A 65 -8.93 -32.63 9.74
CA ILE A 65 -8.91 -33.23 11.07
C ILE A 65 -9.20 -34.71 10.94
N PHE A 66 -10.24 -35.10 10.21
CA PHE A 66 -10.53 -36.48 9.86
C PHE A 66 -9.40 -37.08 9.04
N GLU A 67 -8.87 -36.37 8.05
CA GLU A 67 -7.71 -36.77 7.27
C GLU A 67 -6.48 -36.86 8.17
N ALA A 68 -6.21 -35.91 9.06
CA ALA A 68 -5.11 -36.01 10.03
C ALA A 68 -5.28 -37.19 10.99
N ILE A 69 -6.50 -37.50 11.44
CA ILE A 69 -6.80 -38.67 12.26
C ILE A 69 -6.56 -39.96 11.45
N LEU A 70 -6.98 -39.97 10.19
CA LEU A 70 -6.90 -41.13 9.30
C LEU A 70 -5.55 -41.30 8.61
N THR A 71 -4.68 -40.29 8.58
CA THR A 71 -3.38 -40.36 7.90
C THR A 71 -2.20 -40.22 8.85
N SER A 72 -2.38 -39.65 10.05
CA SER A 72 -1.31 -39.58 11.06
C SER A 72 -1.01 -41.00 11.56
N PRO A 73 0.20 -41.53 11.37
CA PRO A 73 0.57 -42.85 11.87
C PRO A 73 0.44 -42.94 13.40
N ARG A 74 0.56 -41.81 14.12
CA ARG A 74 0.38 -41.75 15.57
C ARG A 74 -1.09 -41.76 15.98
N MET A 75 -1.96 -41.06 15.24
CA MET A 75 -3.39 -41.09 15.53
C MET A 75 -3.99 -42.44 15.13
N GLN A 76 -3.55 -43.02 14.02
CA GLN A 76 -3.85 -44.41 13.68
C GLN A 76 -3.31 -45.40 14.72
N ASN A 77 -2.11 -45.18 15.27
CA ASN A 77 -1.60 -46.01 16.37
C ASN A 77 -2.40 -45.80 17.67
N ALA A 78 -2.86 -44.60 17.96
CA ALA A 78 -3.73 -44.33 19.11
C ALA A 78 -5.11 -44.99 18.94
N LEU A 79 -5.68 -44.92 17.74
CA LEU A 79 -6.92 -45.61 17.37
C LEU A 79 -6.72 -47.13 17.45
N LYS A 80 -5.60 -47.65 16.93
CA LYS A 80 -5.23 -49.07 17.05
C LYS A 80 -4.99 -49.51 18.49
N VAL A 81 -4.38 -48.68 19.33
CA VAL A 81 -4.21 -48.97 20.76
C VAL A 81 -5.58 -49.01 21.43
N PHE A 82 -6.47 -48.06 21.10
CA PHE A 82 -7.85 -48.04 21.59
C PHE A 82 -8.66 -49.27 21.13
N GLU A 83 -8.51 -49.71 19.86
CA GLU A 83 -9.09 -50.94 19.31
C GLU A 83 -8.46 -52.20 19.92
N MET A 84 -7.15 -52.24 20.17
CA MET A 84 -6.45 -53.34 20.85
C MET A 84 -6.85 -53.47 22.33
N PHE A 85 -7.43 -52.42 22.92
CA PHE A 85 -7.95 -52.43 24.29
C PHE A 85 -9.36 -53.03 24.41
N GLU A 86 -9.85 -53.77 23.40
CA GLU A 86 -11.01 -54.68 23.50
C GLU A 86 -10.84 -55.85 24.51
N GLY A 87 -9.82 -55.83 25.38
CA GLY A 87 -9.61 -56.80 26.46
C GLY A 87 -9.35 -56.16 27.84
N ASP A 88 -10.44 -55.97 28.60
CA ASP A 88 -10.55 -55.85 30.07
C ASP A 88 -9.91 -54.69 30.86
N LYS A 89 -9.11 -53.78 30.29
CA LYS A 89 -8.65 -52.59 31.04
C LYS A 89 -8.68 -51.33 30.20
N LEU A 90 -9.56 -50.38 30.57
CA LEU A 90 -9.52 -49.03 30.02
C LEU A 90 -8.13 -48.40 30.25
N PRO A 91 -7.61 -47.60 29.29
CA PRO A 91 -6.37 -46.86 29.48
C PRO A 91 -6.46 -46.02 30.75
N SER A 92 -5.34 -45.89 31.46
CA SER A 92 -5.30 -45.10 32.69
C SER A 92 -5.56 -43.62 32.36
N ASN A 93 -6.08 -42.86 33.32
CA ASN A 93 -6.29 -41.41 33.12
C ASN A 93 -5.00 -40.69 32.68
N SER A 94 -3.83 -41.14 33.15
CA SER A 94 -2.53 -40.60 32.73
C SER A 94 -2.19 -40.90 31.26
N ASP A 95 -2.59 -42.05 30.73
CA ASP A 95 -2.37 -42.38 29.32
C ASP A 95 -3.28 -41.56 28.40
N LEU A 96 -4.52 -41.34 28.83
CA LEU A 96 -5.47 -40.47 28.14
C LEU A 96 -5.02 -39.01 28.17
N GLU A 97 -4.45 -38.54 29.27
CA GLU A 97 -3.91 -37.19 29.42
C GLU A 97 -2.68 -36.98 28.52
N LEU A 98 -1.73 -37.92 28.50
CA LEU A 98 -0.57 -37.87 27.60
C LEU A 98 -0.98 -37.90 26.12
N LEU A 99 -1.98 -38.71 25.77
CA LEU A 99 -2.51 -38.77 24.40
C LEU A 99 -3.19 -37.45 24.03
N SER A 100 -4.03 -36.92 24.93
CA SER A 100 -4.69 -35.63 24.78
C SER A 100 -3.67 -34.52 24.56
N ASP A 101 -2.63 -34.43 25.40
CA ASP A 101 -1.59 -33.40 25.30
C ASP A 101 -0.78 -33.49 24.01
N SER A 102 -0.43 -34.71 23.57
CA SER A 102 0.28 -34.92 22.30
C SER A 102 -0.58 -34.48 21.11
N VAL A 103 -1.86 -34.84 21.11
CA VAL A 103 -2.80 -34.47 20.04
C VAL A 103 -3.04 -32.97 20.02
N VAL A 104 -3.32 -32.37 21.18
CA VAL A 104 -3.52 -30.92 21.32
C VAL A 104 -2.28 -30.14 20.89
N THR A 105 -1.09 -30.61 21.24
CA THR A 105 0.18 -29.96 20.84
C THR A 105 0.39 -30.02 19.33
N GLU A 106 0.18 -31.17 18.71
CA GLU A 106 0.30 -31.32 17.24
C GLU A 106 -0.73 -30.42 16.52
N TRP A 107 -1.96 -30.39 17.02
CA TRP A 107 -3.01 -29.55 16.49
C TRP A 107 -2.73 -28.06 16.62
N ARG A 108 -2.23 -27.61 17.77
CA ARG A 108 -1.78 -26.22 17.96
C ARG A 108 -0.70 -25.86 16.95
N MET A 109 0.26 -26.76 16.71
CA MET A 109 1.30 -26.56 15.71
C MET A 109 0.74 -26.50 14.27
N ARG A 110 -0.17 -27.41 13.91
CA ARG A 110 -0.82 -27.39 12.59
C ARG A 110 -1.65 -26.13 12.37
N LEU A 111 -2.43 -25.73 13.37
CA LEU A 111 -3.22 -24.50 13.32
C LEU A 111 -2.32 -23.28 13.20
N TYR A 112 -1.25 -23.20 14.00
CA TYR A 112 -0.25 -22.13 13.90
C TYR A 112 0.39 -22.05 12.52
N ASN A 113 0.78 -23.19 11.94
CA ASN A 113 1.34 -23.25 10.59
C ASN A 113 0.32 -22.82 9.52
N LEU A 114 -0.95 -23.22 9.66
CA LEU A 114 -2.03 -22.79 8.76
C LEU A 114 -2.24 -21.27 8.85
N THR A 115 -2.27 -20.72 10.07
CA THR A 115 -2.37 -19.28 10.30
C THR A 115 -1.18 -18.53 9.70
N LEU A 116 0.04 -19.05 9.84
CA LEU A 116 1.24 -18.45 9.21
C LEU A 116 1.15 -18.45 7.68
N ARG A 117 0.67 -19.55 7.06
CA ARG A 117 0.47 -19.61 5.60
C ARG A 117 -0.59 -18.62 5.14
N TYR A 118 -1.72 -18.57 5.83
CA TYR A 118 -2.78 -17.62 5.55
C TYR A 118 -2.28 -16.19 5.70
N TYR A 119 -1.59 -15.89 6.80
CA TYR A 119 -0.98 -14.59 7.04
C TYR A 119 0.02 -14.23 5.94
N ALA A 120 0.87 -15.15 5.49
CA ALA A 120 1.82 -14.90 4.41
C ALA A 120 1.13 -14.63 3.06
N LEU A 121 0.05 -15.35 2.75
CA LEU A 121 -0.75 -15.13 1.55
C LEU A 121 -1.50 -13.79 1.60
N VAL A 122 -2.17 -13.49 2.71
CA VAL A 122 -2.85 -12.21 2.95
C VAL A 122 -1.84 -11.07 2.89
N THR A 123 -0.67 -11.24 3.50
CA THR A 123 0.40 -10.24 3.49
C THR A 123 0.94 -10.01 2.09
N ARG A 124 1.20 -11.06 1.30
CA ARG A 124 1.57 -10.93 -0.12
C ARG A 124 0.49 -10.21 -0.93
N HIS A 125 -0.78 -10.54 -0.71
CA HIS A 125 -1.90 -9.90 -1.39
C HIS A 125 -2.06 -8.43 -0.97
N ALA A 126 -1.94 -8.13 0.33
CA ALA A 126 -1.92 -6.76 0.87
C ALA A 126 -0.72 -5.97 0.33
N TYR A 127 0.37 -6.68 0.01
CA TYR A 127 1.51 -6.09 -0.67
C TYR A 127 1.37 -6.00 -2.20
N GLY A 128 0.23 -6.44 -2.73
CA GLY A 128 -0.11 -6.39 -4.13
C GLY A 128 0.43 -7.56 -4.95
N TYR A 129 1.28 -8.45 -4.44
CA TYR A 129 1.84 -9.54 -5.24
C TYR A 129 0.75 -10.44 -5.85
N LYS A 130 0.78 -10.66 -7.18
CA LYS A 130 -0.16 -11.58 -7.84
C LYS A 130 0.20 -13.02 -7.49
N VAL A 131 -0.50 -13.60 -6.52
CA VAL A 131 -0.38 -15.04 -6.24
C VAL A 131 -1.24 -15.81 -7.25
N GLY A 132 -0.58 -16.38 -8.25
CA GLY A 132 -1.22 -17.21 -9.27
C GLY A 132 -1.96 -18.40 -8.65
N PRO A 133 -3.01 -18.95 -9.30
CA PRO A 133 -3.78 -20.07 -8.74
C PRO A 133 -2.90 -21.29 -8.46
N LYS A 134 -1.88 -21.54 -9.28
CA LYS A 134 -0.89 -22.61 -9.05
C LYS A 134 -0.03 -22.36 -7.81
N GLU A 135 0.41 -21.11 -7.59
CA GLU A 135 1.21 -20.75 -6.42
C GLU A 135 0.37 -20.76 -5.14
N ARG A 136 -0.90 -20.35 -5.22
CA ARG A 136 -1.88 -20.51 -4.14
C ARG A 136 -2.07 -21.98 -3.77
N ALA A 137 -2.35 -22.83 -4.75
CA ALA A 137 -2.49 -24.27 -4.53
C ALA A 137 -1.20 -24.87 -3.96
N SER A 138 -0.04 -24.49 -4.48
CA SER A 138 1.26 -24.91 -3.96
C SER A 138 1.50 -24.42 -2.52
N ALA A 139 1.13 -23.19 -2.17
CA ALA A 139 1.30 -22.66 -0.82
C ALA A 139 0.35 -23.33 0.19
N TRP A 140 -0.84 -23.72 -0.25
CA TRP A 140 -1.78 -24.48 0.57
C TRP A 140 -1.33 -25.93 0.79
N ASN A 141 -0.78 -26.55 -0.26
CA ASN A 141 -0.33 -27.95 -0.24
C ASN A 141 1.09 -28.12 0.32
N SER A 142 1.88 -27.04 0.39
CA SER A 142 3.24 -27.04 0.95
C SER A 142 3.19 -27.11 2.46
N GLU A 143 3.96 -28.00 3.08
CA GLU A 143 4.13 -28.00 4.54
C GLU A 143 4.85 -26.74 5.03
N GLU A 144 5.69 -26.15 4.19
CA GLU A 144 6.44 -24.94 4.49
C GLU A 144 5.66 -23.68 4.11
N PRO A 145 5.70 -22.63 4.94
CA PRO A 145 5.13 -21.33 4.57
C PRO A 145 5.81 -20.79 3.31
N PRO A 146 5.07 -20.08 2.43
CA PRO A 146 5.67 -19.50 1.24
C PRO A 146 6.84 -18.61 1.63
N SER A 147 8.00 -18.81 0.99
CA SER A 147 9.22 -18.08 1.30
C SER A 147 8.96 -16.57 1.27
N ALA A 148 9.45 -15.85 2.28
CA ALA A 148 9.36 -14.39 2.30
C ALA A 148 9.91 -13.85 0.97
N THR A 149 9.28 -12.80 0.41
CA THR A 149 9.75 -12.17 -0.83
C THR A 149 11.25 -11.91 -0.72
N SER A 150 12.03 -12.47 -1.64
CA SER A 150 13.48 -12.41 -1.53
C SER A 150 13.97 -10.96 -1.64
N TRP A 151 14.87 -10.59 -0.73
CA TRP A 151 15.58 -9.31 -0.79
C TRP A 151 16.60 -9.37 -1.93
N THR A 152 16.17 -8.93 -3.10
CA THR A 152 17.03 -8.71 -4.26
C THR A 152 17.47 -7.24 -4.28
N LEU A 153 18.51 -6.91 -5.05
CA LEU A 153 18.91 -5.50 -5.25
C LEU A 153 17.73 -4.64 -5.70
N TRP A 154 16.92 -5.14 -6.63
CA TRP A 154 15.82 -4.40 -7.23
C TRP A 154 14.62 -4.25 -6.28
N SER A 155 14.26 -5.30 -5.55
CA SER A 155 13.20 -5.21 -4.53
C SER A 155 13.63 -4.32 -3.36
N SER A 156 14.92 -4.31 -3.01
CA SER A 156 15.48 -3.39 -2.02
C SER A 156 15.44 -1.93 -2.50
N LEU A 157 15.79 -1.68 -3.76
CA LEU A 157 15.74 -0.34 -4.36
C LEU A 157 14.31 0.19 -4.41
N LEU A 158 13.36 -0.63 -4.86
CA LEU A 158 11.94 -0.27 -4.87
C LEU A 158 11.43 -0.01 -3.46
N HIS A 159 11.78 -0.85 -2.48
CA HIS A 159 11.42 -0.65 -1.08
C HIS A 159 11.96 0.69 -0.55
N ALA A 160 13.25 0.98 -0.77
CA ALA A 160 13.87 2.23 -0.39
C ALA A 160 13.19 3.44 -1.06
N PHE A 161 12.84 3.33 -2.34
CA PHE A 161 12.10 4.37 -3.06
C PHE A 161 10.70 4.61 -2.46
N CYS A 162 9.93 3.56 -2.19
CA CYS A 162 8.61 3.66 -1.56
C CYS A 162 8.68 4.29 -0.15
N LEU A 163 9.79 4.09 0.58
CA LEU A 163 10.02 4.76 1.87
C LEU A 163 10.24 6.27 1.71
N VAL A 164 11.15 6.69 0.82
CA VAL A 164 11.47 8.13 0.66
C VAL A 164 10.36 8.91 -0.03
N THR A 165 9.52 8.25 -0.83
CA THR A 165 8.34 8.84 -1.46
C THR A 165 7.08 8.75 -0.59
N THR A 166 7.19 8.21 0.63
CA THR A 166 6.08 8.00 1.57
C THR A 166 4.91 7.15 1.05
N MET A 167 5.09 6.46 -0.07
CA MET A 167 4.08 5.56 -0.65
C MET A 167 3.82 4.33 0.21
N GLY A 168 4.79 3.95 1.05
CA GLY A 168 4.75 2.76 1.90
C GLY A 168 5.38 1.54 1.23
N GLY A 169 6.26 0.85 1.95
CA GLY A 169 7.01 -0.29 1.42
C GLY A 169 6.17 -1.56 1.25
N SER A 170 6.53 -2.39 0.26
CA SER A 170 5.94 -3.73 0.05
C SER A 170 6.60 -4.85 0.84
N ILE A 171 7.73 -4.58 1.48
CA ILE A 171 8.50 -5.57 2.22
C ILE A 171 8.74 -5.00 3.60
N GLN A 172 8.30 -5.70 4.65
CA GLN A 172 8.64 -5.33 6.01
C GLN A 172 10.00 -5.93 6.38
N ALA A 173 10.88 -5.11 6.95
CA ALA A 173 12.10 -5.60 7.55
C ALA A 173 11.76 -6.48 8.76
N THR A 174 12.12 -7.76 8.71
CA THR A 174 11.84 -8.72 9.80
C THR A 174 12.79 -8.52 10.97
N THR A 175 14.05 -8.18 10.69
CA THR A 175 15.09 -7.96 11.70
C THR A 175 14.88 -6.64 12.44
N SER A 176 15.25 -6.59 13.71
CA SER A 176 15.24 -5.35 14.50
C SER A 176 16.15 -4.28 13.89
N GLY A 177 17.34 -4.67 13.44
CA GLY A 177 18.27 -3.80 12.74
C GLY A 177 17.69 -3.24 11.44
N GLY A 178 17.04 -4.08 10.63
CA GLY A 178 16.38 -3.60 9.40
C GLY A 178 15.28 -2.60 9.67
N ARG A 179 14.46 -2.82 10.71
CA ARG A 179 13.42 -1.86 11.15
C ARG A 179 14.03 -0.53 11.60
N ALA A 180 15.10 -0.56 12.39
CA ALA A 180 15.79 0.66 12.81
C ALA A 180 16.37 1.43 11.60
N THR A 181 17.02 0.73 10.67
CA THR A 181 17.54 1.32 9.43
C THR A 181 16.42 1.93 8.59
N THR A 182 15.28 1.26 8.44
CA THR A 182 14.11 1.80 7.73
C THR A 182 13.65 3.14 8.32
N VAL A 183 13.57 3.26 9.65
CA VAL A 183 13.16 4.51 10.33
C VAL A 183 14.16 5.64 10.02
N VAL A 184 15.45 5.39 10.22
CA VAL A 184 16.51 6.39 9.98
C VAL A 184 16.53 6.79 8.50
N TYR A 185 16.43 5.81 7.60
CA TYR A 185 16.43 6.03 6.17
C TYR A 185 15.23 6.86 5.71
N SER A 186 14.03 6.63 6.26
CA SER A 186 12.85 7.44 5.95
C SER A 186 13.00 8.89 6.43
N LEU A 187 13.48 9.13 7.65
CA LEU A 187 13.62 10.49 8.19
C LEU A 187 14.53 11.37 7.33
N VAL A 188 15.69 10.84 6.92
CA VAL A 188 16.65 11.57 6.10
C VAL A 188 16.22 11.57 4.62
N GLY A 189 15.78 10.43 4.12
CA GLY A 189 15.48 10.21 2.71
C GLY A 189 14.29 11.01 2.21
N VAL A 190 13.23 11.17 3.03
CA VAL A 190 12.06 12.00 2.66
C VAL A 190 12.47 13.46 2.46
N VAL A 191 13.28 14.02 3.37
CA VAL A 191 13.75 15.41 3.27
C VAL A 191 14.60 15.61 2.01
N ILE A 192 15.52 14.68 1.75
CA ILE A 192 16.34 14.71 0.53
C ILE A 192 15.46 14.61 -0.71
N TYR A 193 14.50 13.68 -0.73
CA TYR A 193 13.61 13.47 -1.88
C TYR A 193 12.78 14.72 -2.20
N ILE A 194 12.18 15.34 -1.18
CA ILE A 194 11.43 16.60 -1.35
C ILE A 194 12.34 17.70 -1.92
N GLY A 195 13.57 17.83 -1.39
CA GLY A 195 14.56 18.77 -1.91
C GLY A 195 14.88 18.54 -3.40
N VAL A 196 15.06 17.28 -3.80
CA VAL A 196 15.26 16.90 -5.21
C VAL A 196 14.06 17.31 -6.05
N VAL A 197 12.83 16.97 -5.64
CA VAL A 197 11.61 17.33 -6.38
C VAL A 197 11.48 18.83 -6.57
N ILE A 198 11.71 19.64 -5.53
CA ILE A 198 11.62 21.10 -5.58
C ILE A 198 12.69 21.69 -6.52
N VAL A 199 13.94 21.26 -6.38
CA VAL A 199 15.05 21.76 -7.22
C VAL A 199 14.78 21.44 -8.69
N TRP A 200 14.37 20.21 -9.00
CA TRP A 200 14.08 19.81 -10.38
C TRP A 200 12.82 20.49 -10.93
N ALA A 201 11.79 20.74 -10.11
CA ALA A 201 10.63 21.54 -10.54
C ALA A 201 11.02 22.97 -10.92
N ALA A 202 11.88 23.62 -10.13
CA ALA A 202 12.39 24.96 -10.44
C ALA A 202 13.24 24.99 -11.73
N ARG A 203 14.10 23.98 -11.93
CA ARG A 203 14.89 23.82 -13.16
C ARG A 203 13.99 23.59 -14.37
N LEU A 204 13.01 22.69 -14.26
CA LEU A 204 12.05 22.40 -15.33
C LEU A 204 11.24 23.65 -15.71
N SER A 205 10.77 24.41 -14.71
CA SER A 205 10.07 25.69 -14.93
C SER A 205 10.93 26.68 -15.74
N SER A 206 12.21 26.80 -15.41
CA SER A 206 13.17 27.66 -16.12
C SER A 206 13.36 27.24 -17.58
N VAL A 207 13.45 25.93 -17.83
CA VAL A 207 13.57 25.37 -19.19
C VAL A 207 12.31 25.63 -20.00
N ILE A 208 11.12 25.38 -19.44
CA ILE A 208 9.85 25.64 -20.14
C ILE A 208 9.73 27.14 -20.46
N ALA A 209 10.08 28.03 -19.52
CA ALA A 209 10.04 29.46 -19.76
C ALA A 209 10.97 29.89 -20.92
N LEU A 210 12.16 29.30 -21.02
CA LEU A 210 13.08 29.53 -22.12
C LEU A 210 12.50 29.05 -23.45
N ILE A 211 11.94 27.84 -23.49
CA ILE A 211 11.32 27.28 -24.70
C ILE A 211 10.20 28.17 -25.20
N VAL A 212 9.28 28.58 -24.32
CA VAL A 212 8.16 29.45 -24.71
C VAL A 212 8.67 30.81 -25.20
N LYS A 213 9.69 31.38 -24.55
CA LYS A 213 10.33 32.63 -25.00
C LYS A 213 10.92 32.51 -26.41
N MET A 214 11.51 31.36 -26.76
CA MET A 214 12.02 31.10 -28.12
C MET A 214 10.88 31.07 -29.15
N PHE A 215 9.76 30.42 -28.85
CA PHE A 215 8.59 30.37 -29.74
C PHE A 215 7.90 31.73 -29.89
N SER A 216 7.84 32.53 -28.83
CA SER A 216 7.24 33.86 -28.89
C SER A 216 8.04 34.82 -29.76
N ARG A 217 9.37 34.75 -29.76
CA ARG A 217 10.24 35.58 -30.61
C ARG A 217 9.98 35.32 -32.10
N LYS A 218 9.87 34.05 -32.49
CA LYS A 218 9.66 33.65 -33.89
C LYS A 218 8.36 34.19 -34.50
N LYS A 219 7.34 34.49 -33.70
CA LYS A 219 6.07 35.04 -34.20
C LYS A 219 6.13 36.53 -34.56
N VAL A 220 7.08 37.29 -34.00
CA VAL A 220 7.14 38.75 -34.22
C VAL A 220 7.80 39.08 -35.57
N ASP A 221 8.76 38.27 -36.01
CA ASP A 221 9.53 38.55 -37.23
C ASP A 221 8.74 38.24 -38.52
N THR A 222 7.70 37.41 -38.46
CA THR A 222 6.97 36.96 -39.66
C THR A 222 5.82 37.89 -40.08
N THR A 223 5.41 38.83 -39.22
CA THR A 223 4.35 39.81 -39.52
C THR A 223 4.88 41.20 -39.86
N GLY A 224 6.18 41.30 -40.18
CA GLY A 224 6.82 42.49 -40.73
C GLY A 224 6.38 42.77 -42.17
N THR A 225 5.10 43.04 -42.39
CA THR A 225 4.65 43.86 -43.52
C THR A 225 5.36 45.20 -43.37
N LYS A 226 6.31 45.50 -44.26
CA LYS A 226 6.96 46.81 -44.35
C LYS A 226 5.88 47.87 -44.61
N VAL A 227 5.26 48.39 -43.56
CA VAL A 227 4.53 49.65 -43.63
C VAL A 227 5.59 50.73 -43.53
N MET A 228 5.96 51.23 -44.71
CA MET A 228 6.86 52.35 -44.90
C MET A 228 6.16 53.60 -44.33
N LEU A 229 6.38 53.87 -43.05
CA LEU A 229 5.93 55.12 -42.43
C LEU A 229 6.92 56.23 -42.78
N PRO A 230 6.41 57.43 -43.13
CA PRO A 230 7.23 58.55 -43.52
C PRO A 230 8.07 59.05 -42.35
N GLU A 231 9.29 59.41 -42.71
CA GLU A 231 10.36 59.97 -41.91
C GLU A 231 9.95 61.35 -41.35
N TYR A 232 9.37 61.40 -40.14
CA TYR A 232 9.25 62.67 -39.41
C TYR A 232 9.35 62.46 -37.89
N GLU A 233 10.35 63.17 -37.32
CA GLU A 233 10.60 63.44 -35.90
C GLU A 233 10.86 62.26 -34.94
N GLN A 234 12.14 61.90 -34.85
CA GLN A 234 12.71 61.15 -33.74
C GLN A 234 12.95 62.07 -32.52
N THR A 235 12.12 61.97 -31.49
CA THR A 235 12.47 62.37 -30.12
C THR A 235 13.01 61.17 -29.33
N PRO A 236 14.23 61.23 -28.77
CA PRO A 236 14.85 60.12 -28.04
C PRO A 236 14.41 60.10 -26.57
N THR A 237 13.17 59.70 -26.30
CA THR A 237 12.71 59.38 -24.94
C THR A 237 11.74 58.22 -24.97
N TYR A 238 12.15 57.14 -25.64
CA TYR A 238 11.55 55.83 -25.43
C TYR A 238 12.58 54.99 -24.69
N THR A 239 12.64 55.15 -23.37
CA THR A 239 12.98 54.01 -22.50
C THR A 239 11.95 52.94 -22.83
N GLN A 240 12.30 52.16 -23.85
CA GLN A 240 11.65 50.94 -24.25
C GLN A 240 11.76 50.05 -23.01
N ARG A 241 10.79 50.20 -22.11
CA ARG A 241 10.17 49.05 -21.46
C ARG A 241 9.86 48.13 -22.64
N LEU A 242 10.84 47.32 -23.04
CA LEU A 242 10.59 45.98 -23.52
C LEU A 242 9.62 45.46 -22.48
N SER A 243 8.34 45.60 -22.80
CA SER A 243 7.25 44.96 -22.12
C SER A 243 7.75 43.55 -22.03
N GLN A 244 8.16 43.18 -20.81
CA GLN A 244 8.57 41.84 -20.50
C GLN A 244 7.46 41.02 -21.11
N LEU A 245 7.79 40.24 -22.13
CA LEU A 245 6.86 39.33 -22.76
C LEU A 245 6.54 38.35 -21.64
N HIS A 246 5.61 38.76 -20.78
CA HIS A 246 5.20 38.02 -19.62
C HIS A 246 4.53 36.83 -20.27
N LEU A 247 5.27 35.72 -20.29
CA LEU A 247 4.69 34.41 -20.49
C LEU A 247 3.41 34.43 -19.67
N THR A 248 2.26 34.37 -20.34
CA THR A 248 1.02 34.38 -19.61
C THR A 248 1.10 33.14 -18.72
N PRO A 249 0.94 33.28 -17.40
CA PRO A 249 1.01 32.12 -16.49
C PRO A 249 0.00 31.04 -16.92
N ALA A 250 -1.08 31.43 -17.60
CA ALA A 250 -1.98 30.53 -18.32
C ALA A 250 -1.28 29.65 -19.36
N GLY A 251 -0.42 30.21 -20.24
CA GLY A 251 0.30 29.42 -21.25
C GLY A 251 1.30 28.43 -20.64
N LEU A 252 1.98 28.83 -19.55
CA LEU A 252 2.84 27.92 -18.79
C LEU A 252 2.02 26.78 -18.18
N LEU A 253 0.89 27.11 -17.53
CA LEU A 253 -0.02 26.14 -16.94
C LEU A 253 -0.52 25.14 -17.98
N THR A 254 -0.92 25.59 -19.18
CA THR A 254 -1.38 24.69 -20.24
C THR A 254 -0.30 23.70 -20.68
N ILE A 255 0.94 24.15 -20.86
CA ILE A 255 2.04 23.25 -21.26
C ILE A 255 2.32 22.22 -20.17
N VAL A 256 2.41 22.66 -18.91
CA VAL A 256 2.64 21.77 -17.78
C VAL A 256 1.50 20.77 -17.62
N PHE A 257 0.25 21.21 -17.82
CA PHE A 257 -0.92 20.34 -17.78
C PHE A 257 -0.89 19.28 -18.89
N ILE A 258 -0.53 19.64 -20.12
CA ILE A 258 -0.38 18.68 -21.23
C ILE A 258 0.71 17.64 -20.91
N LEU A 259 1.86 18.08 -20.40
CA LEU A 259 2.93 17.17 -19.95
C LEU A 259 2.45 16.25 -18.84
N PHE A 260 1.67 16.78 -17.89
CA PHE A 260 1.10 15.98 -16.81
C PHE A 260 0.12 14.93 -17.34
N VAL A 261 -0.79 15.28 -18.26
CA VAL A 261 -1.69 14.32 -18.92
C VAL A 261 -0.91 13.23 -19.67
N TYR A 262 0.17 13.61 -20.36
CA TYR A 262 1.04 12.63 -21.02
C TYR A 262 1.68 11.66 -20.03
N ILE A 263 2.17 12.16 -18.89
CA ILE A 263 2.71 11.33 -17.82
C ILE A 263 1.63 10.42 -17.22
N LEU A 264 0.40 10.92 -16.99
CA LEU A 264 -0.70 10.09 -16.53
C LEU A 264 -0.97 8.93 -17.50
N SER A 265 -1.01 9.20 -18.81
CA SER A 265 -1.23 8.18 -19.84
C SER A 265 -0.10 7.13 -19.88
N ALA A 266 1.17 7.56 -19.77
CA ALA A 266 2.31 6.65 -19.66
C ALA A 266 2.25 5.81 -18.37
N GLY A 267 1.83 6.43 -17.26
CA GLY A 267 1.61 5.77 -15.98
C GLY A 267 0.58 4.64 -16.08
N VAL A 268 -0.50 4.82 -16.85
CA VAL A 268 -1.51 3.76 -17.04
C VAL A 268 -0.90 2.52 -17.68
N GLN A 269 0.10 2.65 -18.55
CA GLN A 269 0.77 1.48 -19.14
C GLN A 269 1.74 0.79 -18.16
N LEU A 270 2.38 1.56 -17.28
CA LEU A 270 3.36 1.06 -16.31
C LEU A 270 2.71 0.47 -15.06
N VAL A 271 1.58 1.04 -14.65
CA VAL A 271 0.90 0.76 -13.38
C VAL A 271 -0.44 0.06 -13.62
N GLY A 272 -1.10 0.28 -14.77
CA GLY A 272 -2.49 -0.10 -14.98
C GLY A 272 -2.75 -1.60 -15.17
N GLY A 273 -3.93 -2.00 -14.72
CA GLY A 273 -4.52 -3.30 -15.03
C GLY A 273 -5.08 -3.35 -16.46
N SER A 274 -5.89 -4.36 -16.75
CA SER A 274 -6.53 -4.52 -18.07
C SER A 274 -7.52 -3.41 -18.44
N ASP A 275 -7.90 -2.55 -17.48
CA ASP A 275 -8.85 -1.45 -17.65
C ASP A 275 -8.15 -0.10 -17.44
N TYR A 276 -8.36 0.82 -18.39
CA TYR A 276 -7.82 2.19 -18.36
C TYR A 276 -8.32 2.98 -17.16
N GLY A 277 -9.59 2.83 -16.77
CA GLY A 277 -10.18 3.57 -15.65
C GLY A 277 -9.49 3.24 -14.32
N LEU A 278 -9.36 1.94 -14.05
CA LEU A 278 -8.61 1.42 -12.89
C LEU A 278 -7.13 1.82 -12.96
N GLY A 279 -6.54 1.79 -14.15
CA GLY A 279 -5.16 2.25 -14.35
C GLY A 279 -4.95 3.71 -13.98
N LEU A 280 -5.87 4.59 -14.36
CA LEU A 280 -5.81 6.01 -14.05
C LEU A 280 -5.97 6.25 -12.54
N GLU A 281 -6.90 5.56 -11.88
CA GLU A 281 -7.07 5.62 -10.42
C GLU A 281 -5.78 5.24 -9.70
N ASN A 282 -5.16 4.12 -10.09
CA ASN A 282 -3.92 3.67 -9.49
C ASN A 282 -2.76 4.65 -9.70
N VAL A 283 -2.67 5.25 -10.89
CA VAL A 283 -1.71 6.30 -11.20
C VAL A 283 -1.89 7.51 -10.28
N LEU A 284 -3.13 7.95 -10.07
CA LEU A 284 -3.43 9.07 -9.18
C LEU A 284 -3.10 8.75 -7.72
N LEU A 285 -3.41 7.54 -7.25
CA LEU A 285 -3.02 7.08 -5.91
C LEU A 285 -1.49 7.12 -5.75
N VAL A 286 -0.75 6.53 -6.69
CA VAL A 286 0.71 6.51 -6.68
C VAL A 286 1.30 7.91 -6.63
N LEU A 287 0.80 8.83 -7.46
CA LEU A 287 1.26 10.23 -7.49
C LEU A 287 0.79 11.06 -6.29
N ALA A 288 -0.25 10.61 -5.58
CA ALA A 288 -0.65 11.13 -4.29
C ALA A 288 0.13 10.51 -3.14
N THR A 289 1.18 9.71 -3.42
CA THR A 289 1.95 8.95 -2.43
C THR A 289 1.10 7.94 -1.64
N ILE A 290 0.01 7.46 -2.24
CA ILE A 290 -0.85 6.42 -1.70
C ILE A 290 -0.53 5.12 -2.43
N ARG A 291 -0.31 4.06 -1.67
CA ARG A 291 -0.10 2.73 -2.24
C ARG A 291 -1.33 2.28 -3.03
N PRO A 292 -1.19 1.91 -4.32
CA PRO A 292 -2.30 1.37 -5.07
C PRO A 292 -2.62 -0.08 -4.61
N PRO A 293 -3.87 -0.57 -4.77
CA PRO A 293 -4.28 -1.93 -4.42
C PRO A 293 -3.68 -3.03 -5.31
N ILE A 294 -2.93 -2.66 -6.34
CA ILE A 294 -2.31 -3.55 -7.33
C ILE A 294 -0.85 -3.85 -6.99
N PRO A 295 -0.30 -4.94 -7.55
CA PRO A 295 1.11 -5.27 -7.43
C PRO A 295 1.99 -4.11 -7.86
N LEU A 296 3.03 -3.86 -7.07
CA LEU A 296 4.14 -3.05 -7.55
C LEU A 296 4.89 -3.79 -8.66
N PRO A 297 5.50 -3.06 -9.61
CA PRO A 297 6.19 -3.66 -10.74
C PRO A 297 7.37 -4.54 -10.28
N GLU A 298 7.53 -5.67 -10.94
CA GLU A 298 8.65 -6.58 -10.77
C GLU A 298 9.59 -6.51 -11.98
N GLY A 299 10.87 -6.81 -11.75
CA GLY A 299 11.91 -6.74 -12.77
C GLY A 299 12.60 -5.36 -12.85
N ALA A 300 13.88 -5.38 -13.18
CA ALA A 300 14.74 -4.19 -13.15
C ALA A 300 14.21 -3.04 -14.03
N SER A 301 13.81 -3.35 -15.26
CA SER A 301 13.32 -2.35 -16.23
C SER A 301 12.03 -1.68 -15.76
N ASN A 302 11.08 -2.47 -15.24
CA ASN A 302 9.78 -1.96 -14.81
C ASN A 302 9.92 -1.15 -13.52
N ILE A 303 10.78 -1.58 -12.59
CA ILE A 303 11.09 -0.84 -11.36
C ILE A 303 11.72 0.52 -11.69
N MET A 304 12.71 0.55 -12.59
CA MET A 304 13.33 1.82 -13.02
C MET A 304 12.35 2.74 -13.74
N GLY A 305 11.51 2.18 -14.62
CA GLY A 305 10.44 2.91 -15.30
C GLY A 305 9.44 3.52 -14.32
N PHE A 306 9.03 2.76 -13.31
CA PHE A 306 8.14 3.22 -12.24
C PHE A 306 8.77 4.32 -11.39
N ILE A 307 10.02 4.15 -10.94
CA ILE A 307 10.74 5.18 -10.17
C ILE A 307 10.84 6.48 -10.97
N GLY A 308 11.19 6.39 -12.25
CA GLY A 308 11.26 7.53 -13.16
C GLY A 308 9.91 8.22 -13.32
N PHE A 309 8.86 7.44 -13.59
CA PHE A 309 7.48 7.92 -13.71
C PHE A 309 7.01 8.68 -12.46
N VAL A 310 7.15 8.09 -11.27
CA VAL A 310 6.72 8.70 -10.00
C VAL A 310 7.50 10.00 -9.74
N THR A 311 8.82 9.98 -9.95
CA THR A 311 9.68 11.14 -9.73
C THR A 311 9.31 12.30 -10.66
N VAL A 312 9.14 12.03 -11.96
CA VAL A 312 8.72 13.05 -12.94
C VAL A 312 7.30 13.55 -12.63
N GLY A 313 6.39 12.66 -12.25
CA GLY A 313 5.04 13.02 -11.84
C GLY A 313 5.01 13.97 -10.64
N HIS A 314 5.77 13.68 -9.57
CA HIS A 314 5.89 14.57 -8.42
C HIS A 314 6.51 15.93 -8.77
N ILE A 315 7.51 15.97 -9.68
CA ILE A 315 8.09 17.23 -10.19
C ILE A 315 7.02 18.07 -10.90
N LEU A 316 6.21 17.45 -11.75
CA LEU A 316 5.13 18.14 -12.46
C LEU A 316 4.01 18.60 -11.51
N ILE A 317 3.65 17.80 -10.51
CA ILE A 317 2.67 18.19 -9.48
C ILE A 317 3.17 19.38 -8.68
N ALA A 318 4.43 19.36 -8.23
CA ALA A 318 5.04 20.49 -7.53
C ALA A 318 5.02 21.77 -8.38
N LEU A 319 5.29 21.65 -9.68
CA LEU A 319 5.21 22.76 -10.62
C LEU A 319 3.77 23.28 -10.79
N LEU A 320 2.79 22.39 -10.95
CA LEU A 320 1.37 22.75 -11.04
C LEU A 320 0.91 23.49 -9.77
N ILE A 321 1.24 22.99 -8.58
CA ILE A 321 0.91 23.63 -7.31
C ILE A 321 1.54 25.03 -7.23
N SER A 322 2.81 25.17 -7.61
CA SER A 322 3.50 26.48 -7.61
C SER A 322 2.84 27.49 -8.55
N ILE A 323 2.43 27.07 -9.74
CA ILE A 323 1.74 27.94 -10.72
C ILE A 323 0.36 28.32 -10.20
N SER A 324 -0.40 27.35 -9.67
CA SER A 324 -1.73 27.57 -9.10
C SER A 324 -1.68 28.55 -7.92
N LEU A 325 -0.73 28.39 -6.99
CA LEU A 325 -0.53 29.34 -5.88
C LEU A 325 -0.22 30.76 -6.38
N THR A 326 0.62 30.88 -7.41
CA THR A 326 0.93 32.17 -8.03
C THR A 326 -0.33 32.80 -8.64
N MET A 327 -1.19 32.00 -9.28
CA MET A 327 -2.45 32.49 -9.85
C MET A 327 -3.46 32.92 -8.78
N CYS A 328 -3.62 32.11 -7.73
CA CYS A 328 -4.48 32.45 -6.59
C CYS A 328 -4.02 33.73 -5.88
N SER A 329 -2.70 33.92 -5.69
CA SER A 329 -2.17 35.14 -5.05
C SER A 329 -2.47 36.41 -5.86
N ARG A 330 -2.35 36.34 -7.19
CA ARG A 330 -2.70 37.45 -8.09
C ARG A 330 -4.20 37.76 -8.07
N TRP A 331 -5.02 36.71 -8.10
CA TRP A 331 -6.46 36.86 -8.02
C TRP A 331 -6.87 37.54 -6.69
N TRP A 332 -6.29 37.10 -5.57
CA TRP A 332 -6.54 37.71 -4.26
C TRP A 332 -6.14 39.19 -4.21
N SER A 333 -4.98 39.55 -4.77
CA SER A 333 -4.54 40.96 -4.82
C SER A 333 -5.50 41.86 -5.62
N MET A 334 -6.11 41.36 -6.70
CA MET A 334 -7.07 42.11 -7.50
C MET A 334 -8.41 42.31 -6.79
N CYS A 335 -8.80 41.41 -5.90
CA CYS A 335 -10.01 41.55 -5.10
C CYS A 335 -9.83 42.56 -3.95
N GLY A 336 -8.63 42.64 -3.36
CA GLY A 336 -8.37 43.52 -2.21
C GLY A 336 -8.21 45.01 -2.54
N GLU A 337 -7.91 45.38 -3.79
CA GLU A 337 -7.80 46.79 -4.20
C GLU A 337 -9.17 47.47 -4.43
N ASN A 338 -10.26 46.70 -4.45
CA ASN A 338 -11.62 47.19 -4.70
C ASN A 338 -12.52 47.24 -3.46
N SER A 339 -11.99 46.93 -2.27
CA SER A 339 -12.71 46.96 -0.99
C SER A 339 -12.24 48.12 -0.12
#